data_AF-A0AAE9MQR4-F1
#
_entry.id   AF-A0AAE9MQR4-F1
#
_cell.length_a   1.000
_cell.length_b   1.000
_cell.length_c   1.000
_cell.angle_alpha   90.00
_cell.angle_beta   90.00
_cell.angle_gamma   90.00
#
_symmetry.space_group_name_H-M   'P 1'
#
loop_
_entity.id
_entity.type
_entity.pdbx_description
1 polymer ?
#
loop_
_entity_poly.entity_id
_entity_poly.type
_entity_poly.pdbx_seq_one_letter_code
_entity_poly.pdbx_strand_id
1 'polypeptide(L)'
;MNNPNKEKIKKYALLFSFFIAAGFVLWGSGYIISGLKQDAYLQEADYILKNSPLCLEYSNTEFIKALKPSSLNMNFCNAVFEVKVKEKKGYAAFLNMSGKYGMYQGMFLYLVEENVSRCFFCGLGGGIADKAAIYYGITPLIIGISEKKLEAAFEQVVIKNKEEK
;
A
#
# COMPACT_ATOMS: atom_id res chain seq x y z
N MET A 1 -13.40 -15.91 58.76
CA MET A 1 -14.03 -16.81 57.77
C MET A 1 -14.10 -16.10 56.42
N ASN A 2 -13.35 -16.56 55.43
CA ASN A 2 -13.47 -16.05 54.06
C ASN A 2 -14.75 -16.62 53.44
N ASN A 3 -15.62 -15.75 52.97
CA ASN A 3 -16.91 -16.12 52.41
C ASN A 3 -16.68 -16.72 51.01
N PRO A 4 -17.04 -17.99 50.75
CA PRO A 4 -16.67 -18.73 49.52
C PRO A 4 -17.13 -18.03 48.22
N ASN A 5 -18.18 -17.21 48.30
CA ASN A 5 -18.62 -16.38 47.17
C ASN A 5 -17.62 -15.26 46.81
N LYS A 6 -16.91 -14.66 47.79
CA LYS A 6 -15.90 -13.62 47.51
C LYS A 6 -14.69 -14.20 46.78
N GLU A 7 -14.33 -15.44 47.05
CA GLU A 7 -13.21 -16.12 46.41
C GLU A 7 -13.51 -16.49 44.96
N LYS A 8 -14.74 -16.96 44.68
CA LYS A 8 -15.22 -17.18 43.31
C LYS A 8 -15.26 -15.89 42.50
N ILE A 9 -15.79 -14.81 43.07
CA ILE A 9 -15.86 -13.50 42.40
C ILE A 9 -14.46 -12.96 42.06
N LYS A 10 -13.48 -13.10 42.96
CA LYS A 10 -12.09 -12.71 42.69
C LYS A 10 -11.46 -13.52 41.54
N LYS A 11 -11.71 -14.83 41.49
CA LYS A 11 -11.23 -15.68 40.38
C LYS A 11 -11.85 -15.27 39.04
N TYR A 12 -13.15 -14.99 39.00
CA TYR A 12 -13.81 -14.52 37.79
C TYR A 12 -13.34 -13.12 37.37
N ALA A 13 -13.10 -12.21 38.32
CA ALA A 13 -12.55 -10.88 38.02
C ALA A 13 -11.12 -10.96 37.45
N LEU A 14 -10.30 -11.89 37.94
CA LEU A 14 -8.93 -12.12 37.45
C LEU A 14 -8.92 -12.76 36.06
N LEU A 15 -9.81 -13.72 35.81
CA LEU A 15 -10.02 -14.27 34.46
C LEU A 15 -10.52 -13.19 33.48
N PHE A 16 -11.47 -12.36 33.91
CA PHE A 16 -12.00 -11.28 33.10
C PHE A 16 -10.94 -10.22 32.77
N SER A 17 -10.11 -9.83 33.73
CA SER A 17 -9.00 -8.89 33.47
C SER A 17 -7.97 -9.47 32.51
N PHE A 18 -7.69 -10.78 32.61
CA PHE A 18 -6.81 -11.48 31.67
C PHE A 18 -7.37 -11.44 30.23
N PHE A 19 -8.66 -11.72 30.05
CA PHE A 19 -9.30 -11.65 28.73
C PHE A 19 -9.31 -10.23 28.15
N ILE A 20 -9.58 -9.22 28.98
CA ILE A 20 -9.51 -7.81 28.55
C ILE A 20 -8.08 -7.44 28.14
N ALA A 21 -7.08 -7.79 28.95
CA ALA A 21 -5.68 -7.51 28.64
C ALA A 21 -5.24 -8.19 27.33
N ALA A 22 -5.59 -9.47 27.14
CA ALA A 22 -5.31 -10.18 25.90
C ALA A 22 -6.01 -9.54 24.68
N GLY A 23 -7.26 -9.11 24.85
CA GLY A 23 -8.00 -8.37 23.82
C GLY A 23 -7.30 -7.07 23.42
N PHE A 24 -6.85 -6.26 24.39
CA PHE A 24 -6.10 -5.04 24.12
C PHE A 24 -4.75 -5.28 23.45
N VAL A 25 -4.02 -6.31 23.83
CA VAL A 25 -2.74 -6.68 23.20
C VAL A 25 -2.96 -7.07 21.73
N LEU A 26 -3.98 -7.89 21.45
CA LEU A 26 -4.32 -8.29 20.09
C LEU A 26 -4.77 -7.11 19.24
N TRP A 27 -5.62 -6.23 19.76
CA TRP A 27 -6.03 -5.02 19.06
C TRP A 27 -4.87 -4.07 18.82
N GLY A 28 -4.08 -3.77 19.85
CA GLY A 28 -2.93 -2.87 19.77
C GLY A 28 -1.88 -3.36 18.76
N SER A 29 -1.57 -4.67 18.78
CA SER A 29 -0.64 -5.26 17.82
C SER A 29 -1.13 -5.14 16.37
N GLY A 30 -2.43 -5.32 16.11
CA GLY A 30 -3.01 -5.16 14.77
C GLY A 30 -2.85 -3.74 14.20
N TYR A 31 -3.04 -2.71 15.03
CA TYR A 31 -2.82 -1.32 14.63
C TYR A 31 -1.35 -1.03 14.33
N ILE A 32 -0.44 -1.51 15.19
CA ILE A 32 1.01 -1.33 15.01
C ILE A 32 1.49 -2.01 13.72
N ILE A 33 1.05 -3.25 13.47
CA ILE A 33 1.39 -4.00 12.24
C ILE A 33 0.90 -3.29 10.98
N SER A 34 -0.29 -2.69 11.03
CA SER A 34 -0.85 -1.98 9.88
C SER A 34 -0.05 -0.70 9.55
N GLY A 35 0.39 0.04 10.56
CA GLY A 35 1.29 1.19 10.39
C GLY A 35 2.64 0.78 9.83
N LEU A 36 3.27 -0.25 10.41
CA LEU A 36 4.56 -0.80 9.94
C LEU A 36 4.52 -1.22 8.47
N LYS A 37 3.41 -1.82 8.01
CA LYS A 37 3.26 -2.19 6.59
C LYS A 37 3.24 -0.96 5.69
N GLN A 38 2.54 0.11 6.07
CA GLN A 38 2.49 1.34 5.27
C GLN A 38 3.85 2.01 5.21
N ASP A 39 4.57 2.07 6.32
CA ASP A 39 5.93 2.61 6.37
C ASP A 39 6.90 1.81 5.50
N ALA A 40 6.78 0.47 5.48
CA ALA A 40 7.57 -0.38 4.60
C ALA A 40 7.30 -0.08 3.12
N TYR A 41 6.04 0.09 2.71
CA TYR A 41 5.72 0.48 1.33
C TYR A 41 6.22 1.89 0.98
N LEU A 42 6.21 2.84 1.91
CA LEU A 42 6.76 4.18 1.69
C LEU A 42 8.28 4.13 1.49
N GLN A 43 8.99 3.36 2.32
CA GLN A 43 10.44 3.18 2.17
C GLN A 43 10.79 2.51 0.85
N GLU A 44 10.05 1.48 0.45
CA GLU A 44 10.22 0.83 -0.85
C GLU A 44 9.91 1.77 -2.00
N ALA A 45 8.87 2.61 -1.89
CA ALA A 45 8.53 3.58 -2.91
C ALA A 45 9.66 4.61 -3.12
N ASP A 46 10.21 5.14 -2.03
CA ASP A 46 11.36 6.06 -2.07
C ASP A 46 12.59 5.38 -2.67
N TYR A 47 12.85 4.11 -2.31
CA TYR A 47 13.95 3.34 -2.88
C TYR A 47 13.78 3.13 -4.38
N ILE A 48 12.60 2.72 -4.85
CA ILE A 48 12.33 2.49 -6.27
C ILE A 48 12.48 3.79 -7.06
N LEU A 49 11.94 4.90 -6.59
CA LEU A 49 12.02 6.19 -7.29
C LEU A 49 13.45 6.72 -7.41
N LYS A 50 14.33 6.40 -6.44
CA LYS A 50 15.74 6.83 -6.46
C LYS A 50 16.66 5.90 -7.25
N ASN A 51 16.35 4.60 -7.31
CA ASN A 51 17.27 3.59 -7.84
C ASN A 51 16.80 2.94 -9.15
N SER A 52 15.50 2.98 -9.45
CA SER A 52 15.00 2.38 -10.68
C SER A 52 15.29 3.29 -11.88
N PRO A 53 15.92 2.76 -12.94
CA PRO A 53 16.18 3.53 -14.16
C PRO A 53 14.89 3.99 -14.87
N LEU A 54 13.74 3.38 -14.56
CA LEU A 54 12.46 3.67 -15.20
C LEU A 54 11.77 4.94 -14.67
N CYS A 55 12.08 5.37 -13.44
CA CYS A 55 11.41 6.49 -12.79
C CYS A 55 12.38 7.52 -12.18
N LEU A 56 13.64 7.57 -12.65
CA LEU A 56 14.63 8.56 -12.21
C LEU A 56 14.14 10.01 -12.35
N GLU A 57 13.35 10.31 -13.39
CA GLU A 57 12.79 11.65 -13.61
C GLU A 57 11.79 12.09 -12.53
N TYR A 58 11.31 11.13 -11.74
CA TYR A 58 10.33 11.27 -10.67
C TYR A 58 10.96 11.04 -9.28
N SER A 59 12.29 11.09 -9.16
CA SER A 59 13.00 10.92 -7.88
C SER A 59 12.57 11.92 -6.80
N ASN A 60 12.09 13.11 -7.20
CA ASN A 60 11.62 14.17 -6.30
C ASN A 60 10.11 14.09 -6.03
N THR A 61 9.56 12.87 -5.94
CA THR A 61 8.15 12.67 -5.62
C THR A 61 7.91 12.87 -4.13
N GLU A 62 6.95 13.72 -3.79
CA GLU A 62 6.49 13.91 -2.42
C GLU A 62 5.27 13.01 -2.14
N PHE A 63 5.35 12.20 -1.09
CA PHE A 63 4.22 11.40 -0.62
C PHE A 63 3.33 12.24 0.31
N ILE A 64 2.12 12.57 -0.15
CA ILE A 64 1.19 13.42 0.60
C ILE A 64 0.44 12.60 1.64
N LYS A 65 -0.14 11.46 1.22
CA LYS A 65 -1.06 10.68 2.06
C LYS A 65 -1.16 9.23 1.62
N ALA A 66 -1.17 8.31 2.59
CA ALA A 66 -1.56 6.92 2.36
C ALA A 66 -3.09 6.79 2.25
N LEU A 67 -3.56 6.17 1.18
CA LEU A 67 -4.97 5.89 0.92
C LEU A 67 -5.25 4.40 1.13
N LYS A 68 -6.43 4.08 1.67
CA LYS A 68 -6.86 2.68 1.79
C LYS A 68 -7.33 2.21 0.41
N PRO A 69 -6.77 1.12 -0.15
CA PRO A 69 -7.20 0.63 -1.46
C PRO A 69 -8.71 0.33 -1.52
N SER A 70 -9.28 -0.16 -0.41
CA SER A 70 -10.72 -0.44 -0.29
C SER A 70 -11.60 0.80 -0.38
N SER A 71 -11.15 1.97 0.09
CA SER A 71 -11.92 3.22 -0.06
C SER A 71 -11.97 3.72 -1.51
N LEU A 72 -11.06 3.23 -2.36
CA LEU A 72 -10.97 3.57 -3.78
C LEU A 72 -11.57 2.46 -4.66
N ASN A 73 -12.17 1.42 -4.08
CA ASN A 73 -12.59 0.21 -4.79
C ASN A 73 -11.43 -0.50 -5.54
N MET A 74 -10.20 -0.35 -5.05
CA MET A 74 -8.97 -0.88 -5.64
C MET A 74 -8.39 -2.03 -4.78
N ASN A 75 -9.23 -2.99 -4.36
CA ASN A 75 -8.82 -4.11 -3.51
C ASN A 75 -7.73 -5.00 -4.11
N PHE A 76 -7.48 -4.88 -5.42
CA PHE A 76 -6.39 -5.57 -6.09
C PHE A 76 -5.02 -4.95 -5.80
N CYS A 77 -4.97 -3.70 -5.32
CA CYS A 77 -3.74 -3.03 -4.89
C CYS A 77 -3.46 -3.32 -3.41
N ASN A 78 -2.18 -3.49 -3.07
CA ASN A 78 -1.74 -3.69 -1.69
C ASN A 78 -1.60 -2.37 -0.92
N ALA A 79 -1.15 -1.32 -1.61
CA ALA A 79 -1.01 0.02 -1.06
C ALA A 79 -1.25 1.06 -2.16
N VAL A 80 -1.82 2.21 -1.76
CA VAL A 80 -2.02 3.37 -2.63
C VAL A 80 -1.62 4.62 -1.86
N PHE A 81 -0.90 5.53 -2.50
CA PHE A 81 -0.46 6.81 -1.95
C PHE A 81 -0.85 7.94 -2.89
N GLU A 82 -1.37 9.04 -2.35
CA GLU A 82 -1.44 10.31 -3.06
C GLU A 82 -0.04 10.92 -3.06
N VAL A 83 0.42 11.32 -4.25
CA VAL A 83 1.76 11.85 -4.45
C VAL A 83 1.73 13.15 -5.23
N LYS A 84 2.78 13.95 -5.06
CA LYS A 84 3.00 15.19 -5.81
C LYS A 84 4.35 15.14 -6.51
N VAL A 85 4.33 15.39 -7.80
CA VAL A 85 5.51 15.35 -8.68
C VAL A 85 5.56 16.65 -9.46
N LYS A 86 6.59 17.48 -9.24
CA LYS A 86 6.76 18.77 -9.95
C LYS A 86 5.46 19.60 -10.00
N GLU A 87 4.82 19.76 -8.84
CA GLU A 87 3.52 20.44 -8.66
C GLU A 87 2.27 19.73 -9.20
N LYS A 88 2.43 18.63 -9.93
CA LYS A 88 1.31 17.81 -10.41
C LYS A 88 0.91 16.77 -9.37
N LYS A 89 -0.39 16.60 -9.16
CA LYS A 89 -0.93 15.53 -8.29
C LYS A 89 -1.01 14.22 -9.05
N GLY A 90 -0.75 13.13 -8.34
CA GLY A 90 -0.84 11.78 -8.86
C GLY A 90 -1.06 10.75 -7.77
N TYR A 91 -0.96 9.48 -8.14
CA TYR A 91 -1.08 8.35 -7.23
C TYR A 91 0.05 7.35 -7.46
N ALA A 92 0.63 6.83 -6.39
CA ALA A 92 1.52 5.68 -6.45
C ALA A 92 0.77 4.45 -5.94
N ALA A 93 0.87 3.33 -6.64
CA ALA A 93 0.19 2.08 -6.29
C ALA A 93 1.17 0.90 -6.27
N PHE A 94 0.98 0.01 -5.31
CA PHE A 94 1.67 -1.27 -5.24
C PHE A 94 0.74 -2.42 -5.60
N LEU A 95 1.19 -3.25 -6.53
CA LEU A 95 0.47 -4.41 -7.02
C LEU A 95 1.28 -5.68 -6.85
N ASN A 96 0.63 -6.76 -6.44
CA ASN A 96 1.19 -8.10 -6.51
C ASN A 96 1.38 -8.53 -7.97
N MET A 97 2.62 -8.84 -8.35
CA MET A 97 2.97 -9.37 -9.66
C MET A 97 3.58 -10.77 -9.51
N SER A 98 3.05 -11.72 -10.26
CA SER A 98 3.61 -13.08 -10.31
C SER A 98 4.81 -13.11 -11.25
N GLY A 99 5.92 -13.62 -10.76
CA GLY A 99 7.14 -13.83 -11.52
C GLY A 99 7.67 -15.26 -11.35
N LYS A 100 8.80 -15.53 -12.00
CA LYS A 100 9.46 -16.83 -12.06
C LYS A 100 9.78 -17.42 -10.68
N TYR A 101 10.19 -16.57 -9.72
CA TYR A 101 10.60 -17.03 -8.38
C TYR A 101 9.59 -16.68 -7.28
N GLY A 102 8.36 -16.31 -7.64
CA GLY A 102 7.28 -16.04 -6.68
C GLY A 102 6.58 -14.72 -6.92
N MET A 103 6.04 -14.15 -5.84
CA MET A 103 5.27 -12.91 -5.87
C MET A 103 6.17 -11.71 -5.58
N TYR A 104 6.03 -10.67 -6.39
CA TYR A 104 6.76 -9.42 -6.29
C TYR A 104 5.81 -8.24 -6.10
N GLN A 105 6.31 -7.16 -5.50
CA GLN A 105 5.57 -5.90 -5.41
C GLN A 105 5.96 -5.00 -6.58
N GLY A 106 5.07 -4.82 -7.55
CA GLY A 106 5.25 -3.85 -8.62
C GLY A 106 4.77 -2.47 -8.18
N MET A 107 5.63 -1.46 -8.30
CA MET A 107 5.27 -0.07 -8.08
C MET A 107 4.87 0.58 -9.40
N PHE A 108 3.74 1.28 -9.39
CA PHE A 108 3.21 2.03 -10.52
C PHE A 108 2.94 3.46 -10.09
N LEU A 109 3.20 4.40 -10.97
CA LEU A 109 2.94 5.82 -10.77
C LEU A 109 1.90 6.27 -11.80
N TYR A 110 0.86 6.93 -11.32
CA TYR A 110 -0.20 7.53 -12.11
C TYR A 110 -0.10 9.05 -11.99
N LEU A 111 0.06 9.72 -13.12
CA LEU A 111 0.13 11.17 -13.20
C LEU A 111 -0.99 11.69 -14.11
N VAL A 112 -1.53 12.87 -13.76
CA VAL A 112 -2.47 13.60 -14.61
C VAL A 112 -1.74 14.81 -15.19
N GLU A 113 -1.49 14.79 -16.49
CA GLU A 113 -0.85 15.88 -17.22
C GLU A 113 -1.81 16.42 -18.28
N GLU A 114 -2.18 17.70 -18.23
CA GLU A 114 -2.92 18.38 -19.33
C GLU A 114 -4.18 17.64 -19.83
N ASN A 115 -4.96 17.04 -18.90
CA ASN A 115 -6.14 16.20 -19.16
C ASN A 115 -5.85 14.80 -19.77
N VAL A 116 -4.59 14.39 -19.83
CA VAL A 116 -4.19 13.02 -20.14
C VAL A 116 -3.66 12.36 -18.87
N SER A 117 -4.38 11.35 -18.42
CA SER A 117 -3.92 10.40 -17.42
C SER A 117 -2.93 9.43 -18.04
N ARG A 118 -1.86 9.12 -17.31
CA ARG A 118 -0.97 8.01 -17.66
C ARG A 118 -0.55 7.25 -16.43
N CYS A 119 -0.59 5.93 -16.51
CA CYS A 119 0.01 5.03 -15.53
C CYS A 119 1.26 4.39 -16.12
N PHE A 120 2.35 4.38 -15.36
CA PHE A 120 3.60 3.75 -15.78
C PHE A 120 4.25 2.98 -14.63
N PHE A 121 4.90 1.88 -15.00
CA PHE A 121 5.63 1.01 -14.09
C PHE A 121 6.98 1.60 -13.69
N CYS A 122 7.21 1.72 -12.39
CA CYS A 122 8.44 2.27 -11.84
C CYS A 122 9.44 1.22 -11.39
N GLY A 123 9.06 -0.04 -11.17
CA GLY A 123 9.99 -1.08 -10.75
C GLY A 123 9.42 -2.05 -9.74
N LEU A 124 10.28 -2.94 -9.26
CA LEU A 124 9.94 -3.94 -8.26
C LEU A 124 10.47 -3.54 -6.87
N GLY A 125 9.61 -3.65 -5.87
CA GLY A 125 9.98 -3.52 -4.46
C GLY A 125 10.65 -4.78 -3.90
N GLY A 126 11.27 -4.63 -2.73
CA GLY A 126 12.08 -5.63 -2.06
C GLY A 126 13.58 -5.43 -2.29
N GLY A 127 14.02 -4.18 -2.54
CA GLY A 127 15.43 -3.86 -2.79
C GLY A 127 15.99 -4.42 -4.10
N ILE A 128 15.13 -4.72 -5.08
CA ILE A 128 15.50 -5.35 -6.37
C ILE A 128 15.15 -4.47 -7.58
N ALA A 129 14.95 -3.18 -7.35
CA ALA A 129 14.60 -2.18 -8.36
C ALA A 129 15.74 -1.94 -9.38
N ASP A 130 16.95 -2.40 -9.07
CA ASP A 130 18.15 -2.33 -9.90
C ASP A 130 18.10 -3.28 -11.12
N LYS A 131 17.31 -4.36 -11.04
CA LYS A 131 17.17 -5.35 -12.12
C LYS A 131 15.89 -5.16 -12.91
N ALA A 132 15.98 -5.37 -14.22
CA ALA A 132 14.82 -5.34 -15.09
C ALA A 132 13.79 -6.41 -14.70
N ALA A 133 12.51 -6.06 -14.70
CA ALA A 133 11.41 -6.96 -14.32
C ALA A 133 11.39 -8.28 -15.11
N ILE A 134 11.87 -8.26 -16.37
CA ILE A 134 11.98 -9.45 -17.21
C ILE A 134 12.92 -10.52 -16.65
N TYR A 135 13.95 -10.12 -15.88
CA TYR A 135 14.84 -11.05 -15.17
C TYR A 135 14.06 -11.95 -14.20
N TYR A 136 13.00 -11.39 -13.61
CA TYR A 136 12.09 -12.08 -12.69
C TYR A 136 10.92 -12.73 -13.43
N GLY A 137 10.94 -12.83 -14.76
CA GLY A 137 9.88 -13.43 -15.56
C GLY A 137 8.61 -12.57 -15.68
N ILE A 138 8.66 -11.31 -15.24
CA ILE A 138 7.54 -10.37 -15.39
C ILE A 138 7.71 -9.69 -16.75
N THR A 139 6.84 -10.04 -17.68
CA THR A 139 6.92 -9.57 -19.07
C THR A 139 6.32 -8.17 -19.24
N PRO A 140 6.75 -7.39 -20.26
CA PRO A 140 6.14 -6.11 -20.59
C PRO A 140 4.62 -6.21 -20.83
N LEU A 141 4.13 -7.34 -21.32
CA LEU A 141 2.70 -7.58 -21.53
C LEU A 141 1.92 -7.55 -20.20
N ILE A 142 2.43 -8.24 -19.17
CA ILE A 142 1.79 -8.28 -17.84
C ILE A 142 1.83 -6.90 -17.19
N ILE A 143 2.93 -6.17 -17.37
CA ILE A 143 3.07 -4.79 -16.90
C ILE A 143 2.04 -3.90 -17.58
N GLY A 144 1.95 -3.92 -18.91
CA GLY A 144 1.00 -3.09 -19.66
C GLY A 144 -0.47 -3.40 -19.38
N ILE A 145 -0.82 -4.66 -19.10
CA ILE A 145 -2.17 -5.02 -18.61
C ILE A 145 -2.44 -4.37 -17.26
N SER A 146 -1.44 -4.37 -16.37
CA SER A 146 -1.55 -3.80 -15.02
C SER A 146 -1.64 -2.28 -15.06
N GLU A 147 -0.86 -1.62 -15.92
CA GLU A 147 -0.92 -0.17 -16.17
C GLU A 147 -2.32 0.25 -16.63
N LYS A 148 -2.87 -0.39 -17.67
CA LYS A 148 -4.22 -0.08 -18.17
C LYS A 148 -5.31 -0.29 -17.11
N LYS A 149 -5.17 -1.35 -16.30
CA LYS A 149 -6.10 -1.62 -15.21
C LYS A 149 -6.06 -0.53 -14.13
N LEU A 150 -4.86 -0.08 -13.77
CA LEU A 150 -4.67 0.99 -12.80
C LEU A 150 -5.14 2.33 -13.33
N GLU A 151 -4.83 2.65 -14.59
CA GLU A 151 -5.29 3.85 -15.27
C GLU A 151 -6.81 3.97 -15.25
N ALA A 152 -7.53 2.93 -15.70
CA ALA A 152 -8.99 2.91 -15.66
C ALA A 152 -9.55 3.05 -14.23
N ALA A 153 -8.89 2.46 -13.23
CA ALA A 153 -9.32 2.57 -11.84
C ALA A 153 -9.10 3.98 -11.26
N PHE A 154 -7.95 4.59 -11.54
CA PHE A 154 -7.64 5.94 -11.06
C PHE A 154 -8.42 7.03 -11.79
N GLU A 155 -8.75 6.85 -13.06
CA GLU A 155 -9.64 7.76 -13.78
C GLU A 155 -11.02 7.84 -13.12
N GLN A 156 -11.60 6.70 -12.73
CA GLN A 156 -12.87 6.67 -12.00
C GLN A 156 -12.77 7.42 -10.66
N VAL A 157 -11.66 7.27 -9.95
CA VAL A 157 -11.40 8.00 -8.69
C VAL A 157 -11.31 9.51 -8.94
N VAL A 158 -10.60 9.94 -9.98
CA VAL A 158 -10.46 11.36 -10.33
C VAL A 158 -11.79 11.98 -10.73
N ILE A 159 -12.61 11.26 -11.52
CA ILE A 159 -13.95 11.72 -11.92
C ILE A 159 -14.84 11.89 -10.69
N LYS A 160 -14.93 10.87 -9.83
CA LYS A 160 -15.74 10.93 -8.61
C LYS A 160 -15.34 12.10 -7.70
N ASN A 161 -14.04 12.32 -7.53
CA ASN A 161 -13.53 13.43 -6.72
C ASN A 161 -13.80 14.82 -7.33
N LYS A 162 -14.09 14.92 -8.63
CA LYS A 162 -14.53 16.18 -9.27
C LYS A 162 -16.02 16.42 -9.08
N GLU A 163 -16.85 15.37 -9.04
CA GLU A 163 -18.30 15.48 -8.84
C GLU A 163 -18.67 15.80 -7.38
N GLU A 164 -17.83 15.44 -6.42
CA GLU A 164 -18.02 15.71 -4.99
C GLU A 164 -17.51 17.10 -4.54
N LYS A 165 -17.02 17.94 -5.45
CA LYS A 165 -16.53 19.31 -5.19
C LYS A 165 -17.46 20.37 -5.79
#